data_AF-A0A2G8RFZ6-F1
#
_entry.id   AF-A0A2G8RFZ6-F1
#
_cell.length_a   1.000
_cell.length_b   1.000
_cell.length_c   1.000
_cell.angle_alpha   90.00
_cell.angle_beta   90.00
_cell.angle_gamma   90.00
#
_symmetry.space_group_name_H-M   'P 1'
#
loop_
_entity.id
_entity.type
_entity.pdbx_description
1 polymer ?
#
loop_
_entity_poly.entity_id
_entity_poly.type
_entity_poly.pdbx_seq_one_letter_code
_entity_poly.pdbx_strand_id
1 'polypeptide(L)'
;HETLQQMENALQQARFKAKRTQRQYDAVDPDNRLVADELERRWNDKLRQVRDLEIDIERLQTETPPNASVPDRDRLMSLGADLAQAWESPGVTPECQKRVLRLMIREIIVDMTEDSLPLIIHWQGGDHTRLSIKKNKAGHTRWVIAGDTLDLTRALARQMPDEHIASILNRTGKVTGKGRTWNRSRICSVRSNHNIPVYREGERQERGELTLDEAATILDVSPSTVRQLIKTGEFSANQTCKGAPG
;
A
#
# COMPACT_ATOMS: atom_id res chain seq x y z
N HIS A 1 4.91 24.85 -32.16
CA HIS A 1 5.57 26.13 -31.83
C HIS A 1 4.58 27.24 -31.50
N GLU A 2 3.53 27.50 -32.31
CA GLU A 2 2.54 28.56 -32.03
C GLU A 2 1.74 28.38 -30.73
N THR A 3 1.41 27.14 -30.36
CA THR A 3 0.65 26.83 -29.12
C THR A 3 1.43 27.12 -27.85
N LEU A 4 2.73 26.77 -27.79
CA LEU A 4 3.61 27.10 -26.67
C LEU A 4 3.76 28.61 -26.50
N GLN A 5 3.96 29.35 -27.60
CA GLN A 5 4.08 30.79 -27.56
C GLN A 5 2.80 31.47 -27.03
N GLN A 6 1.62 30.97 -27.41
CA GLN A 6 0.35 31.47 -26.88
C GLN A 6 0.20 31.20 -25.38
N MET A 7 0.64 30.04 -24.89
CA MET A 7 0.58 29.69 -23.46
C MET A 7 1.60 30.47 -22.63
N GLU A 8 2.81 30.70 -23.15
CA GLU A 8 3.80 31.56 -22.50
C GLU A 8 3.32 33.00 -22.38
N ASN A 9 2.67 33.54 -23.41
CA ASN A 9 2.03 34.85 -23.35
C ASN A 9 0.89 34.89 -22.32
N ALA A 10 0.07 33.83 -22.24
CA ALA A 10 -0.98 33.72 -21.22
C ALA A 10 -0.40 33.64 -19.79
N LEU A 11 0.72 32.93 -19.60
CA LEU A 11 1.44 32.86 -18.33
C LEU A 11 1.97 34.23 -17.91
N GLN A 12 2.56 35.00 -18.83
CA GLN A 12 3.01 36.36 -18.53
C GLN A 12 1.86 37.27 -18.09
N GLN A 13 0.71 37.19 -18.76
CA GLN A 13 -0.48 37.95 -18.35
C GLN A 13 -1.02 37.50 -16.99
N ALA A 14 -1.01 36.20 -16.70
CA ALA A 14 -1.45 35.66 -15.41
C ALA A 14 -0.53 36.13 -14.26
N ARG A 15 0.79 36.10 -14.47
CA ARG A 15 1.80 36.60 -13.50
C ARG A 15 1.63 38.09 -13.23
N PHE A 16 1.38 38.89 -14.27
CA PHE A 16 1.11 40.31 -14.11
C PHE A 16 -0.15 40.57 -13.27
N LYS A 17 -1.24 39.83 -13.54
CA LYS A 17 -2.49 39.93 -12.76
C LYS A 17 -2.29 39.52 -11.30
N ALA A 18 -1.56 38.43 -11.03
CA ALA A 18 -1.24 37.99 -9.67
C ALA A 18 -0.47 39.07 -8.90
N LYS A 19 0.58 39.66 -9.50
CA LYS A 19 1.37 40.73 -8.90
C LYS A 19 0.56 42.00 -8.65
N ARG A 20 -0.41 42.31 -9.51
CA ARG A 20 -1.34 43.43 -9.31
C ARG A 20 -2.27 43.19 -8.13
N THR A 21 -2.85 41.99 -8.01
CA THR A 21 -3.73 41.63 -6.89
C THR A 21 -2.97 41.55 -5.56
N GLN A 22 -1.72 41.08 -5.58
CA GLN A 22 -0.83 41.13 -4.42
C GLN A 22 -0.66 42.57 -3.90
N ARG A 23 -0.35 43.53 -4.78
CA ARG A 23 -0.22 44.94 -4.39
C ARG A 23 -1.53 45.54 -3.84
N GLN A 24 -2.68 45.03 -4.25
CA GLN A 24 -3.97 45.45 -3.71
C GLN A 24 -4.21 44.90 -2.31
N TYR A 25 -3.82 43.65 -2.06
CA TYR A 25 -3.83 43.05 -0.74
C TYR A 25 -2.86 43.77 0.21
N ASP A 26 -1.61 43.99 -0.23
CA ASP A 26 -0.57 44.67 0.57
C ASP A 26 -0.92 46.12 0.94
N ALA A 27 -1.80 46.77 0.17
CA ALA A 27 -2.24 48.14 0.38
C ALA A 27 -3.53 48.25 1.22
N VAL A 28 -4.14 47.14 1.62
CA VAL A 28 -5.37 47.16 2.43
C VAL A 28 -5.04 47.48 3.89
N ASP A 29 -5.89 48.27 4.52
CA ASP A 29 -5.80 48.52 5.96
C ASP A 29 -6.14 47.24 6.74
N PRO A 30 -5.30 46.78 7.68
CA PRO A 30 -5.56 45.61 8.51
C PRO A 30 -6.91 45.63 9.26
N ASP A 31 -7.45 46.81 9.57
CA ASP A 31 -8.75 46.95 10.24
C ASP A 31 -9.93 46.55 9.34
N ASN A 32 -9.73 46.50 8.01
CA ASN A 32 -10.73 46.09 7.03
C ASN A 32 -10.66 44.58 6.73
N ARG A 33 -10.78 43.76 7.78
CA ARG A 33 -10.55 42.30 7.74
C ARG A 33 -11.32 41.57 6.64
N LEU A 34 -12.59 41.88 6.42
CA LEU A 34 -13.40 41.24 5.36
C LEU A 34 -12.89 41.56 3.95
N VAL A 35 -12.35 42.77 3.75
CA VAL A 35 -11.77 43.20 2.47
C VAL A 35 -10.42 42.52 2.27
N ALA A 36 -9.62 42.38 3.33
CA ALA A 36 -8.37 41.64 3.32
C ALA A 36 -8.59 40.16 2.95
N ASP A 37 -9.55 39.49 3.58
CA ASP A 37 -9.87 38.08 3.33
C ASP A 37 -10.31 37.85 1.86
N GLU A 38 -11.13 38.74 1.30
CA GLU A 38 -11.57 38.64 -0.10
C GLU A 38 -10.44 38.95 -1.09
N LEU A 39 -9.55 39.90 -0.78
CA LEU A 39 -8.38 40.20 -1.60
C LEU A 39 -7.35 39.06 -1.55
N GLU A 40 -7.15 38.44 -0.39
CA GLU A 40 -6.32 37.25 -0.23
C GLU A 40 -6.88 36.09 -1.05
N ARG A 41 -8.19 35.83 -0.97
CA ARG A 41 -8.86 34.81 -1.79
C ARG A 41 -8.63 35.03 -3.28
N ARG A 42 -8.82 36.28 -3.75
CA ARG A 42 -8.57 36.64 -5.17
C ARG A 42 -7.11 36.48 -5.56
N TRP A 43 -6.18 36.82 -4.68
CA TRP A 43 -4.75 36.65 -4.93
C TRP A 43 -4.40 35.15 -5.04
N ASN A 44 -4.91 34.33 -4.13
CA ASN A 44 -4.75 32.88 -4.15
C ASN A 44 -5.32 32.24 -5.43
N ASP A 45 -6.46 32.73 -5.93
CA ASP A 45 -7.03 32.28 -7.20
C ASP A 45 -6.14 32.65 -8.40
N LYS A 46 -5.49 33.82 -8.38
CA LYS A 46 -4.53 34.21 -9.43
C LYS A 46 -3.22 33.43 -9.36
N LEU A 47 -2.73 33.11 -8.16
CA LEU A 47 -1.56 32.24 -8.00
C LEU A 47 -1.85 30.82 -8.49
N ARG A 48 -3.06 30.29 -8.25
CA ARG A 48 -3.49 29.01 -8.82
C ARG A 48 -3.47 29.02 -10.34
N GLN A 49 -4.04 30.06 -10.97
CA GLN A 49 -4.01 30.20 -12.44
C GLN A 49 -2.59 30.26 -13.03
N VAL A 50 -1.65 30.92 -12.35
CA VAL A 50 -0.24 30.95 -12.76
C VAL A 50 0.37 29.55 -12.69
N ARG A 51 0.14 28.84 -11.58
CA ARG A 51 0.66 27.49 -11.36
C ARG A 51 0.11 26.48 -12.36
N ASP A 52 -1.18 26.54 -12.67
CA ASP A 52 -1.82 25.63 -13.63
C ASP A 52 -1.22 25.81 -15.04
N LEU A 53 -0.99 27.07 -15.46
CA LEU A 53 -0.34 27.37 -16.74
C LEU A 53 1.14 26.94 -16.78
N GLU A 54 1.87 27.07 -15.67
CA GLU A 54 3.25 26.57 -15.57
C GLU A 54 3.30 25.04 -15.72
N ILE A 55 2.40 24.32 -15.05
CA ILE A 55 2.28 22.87 -15.16
C ILE A 55 1.91 22.45 -16.59
N ASP A 56 0.98 23.14 -17.23
CA ASP A 56 0.58 22.83 -18.60
C ASP A 56 1.70 23.08 -19.62
N ILE A 57 2.48 24.16 -19.43
CA ILE A 57 3.66 24.45 -20.26
C ILE A 57 4.75 23.41 -20.02
N GLU A 58 5.04 23.04 -18.77
CA GLU A 58 6.01 21.99 -18.43
C GLU A 58 5.57 20.63 -19.02
N ARG A 59 4.28 20.30 -18.95
CA ARG A 59 3.71 19.12 -19.60
C ARG A 59 3.93 19.17 -21.11
N LEU A 60 3.62 20.28 -21.78
CA LEU A 60 3.83 20.41 -23.22
C LEU A 60 5.33 20.37 -23.61
N GLN A 61 6.22 20.91 -22.78
CA GLN A 61 7.67 20.86 -23.01
C GLN A 61 8.24 19.46 -22.78
N THR A 62 7.69 18.69 -21.82
CA THR A 62 8.06 17.29 -21.59
C THR A 62 7.42 16.33 -22.60
N GLU A 63 6.25 16.68 -23.14
CA GLU A 63 5.55 15.97 -24.22
C GLU A 63 6.07 16.35 -25.62
N THR A 64 6.79 17.46 -25.77
CA THR A 64 7.49 17.82 -27.01
C THR A 64 8.89 17.19 -26.97
N PRO A 65 9.13 16.04 -27.63
CA PRO A 65 10.46 15.46 -27.64
C PRO A 65 11.45 16.44 -28.28
N PRO A 66 12.71 16.50 -27.81
CA PRO A 66 13.77 17.16 -28.58
C PRO A 66 13.77 16.49 -29.95
N ASN A 67 13.73 17.29 -31.02
CA ASN A 67 13.70 16.83 -32.43
C ASN A 67 14.47 15.52 -32.59
N ALA A 68 13.75 14.40 -32.52
CA ALA A 68 14.34 13.10 -32.73
C ALA A 68 14.90 13.14 -34.14
N SER A 69 16.20 12.90 -34.27
CA SER A 69 16.82 12.88 -35.58
C SER A 69 16.00 11.93 -36.46
N VAL A 70 15.69 12.31 -37.69
CA VAL A 70 14.94 11.48 -38.65
C VAL A 70 15.38 9.98 -38.65
N PRO A 71 16.67 9.63 -38.43
CA PRO A 71 17.10 8.23 -38.19
C PRO A 71 16.38 7.45 -37.08
N ASP A 72 15.96 8.10 -35.99
CA ASP A 72 15.33 7.44 -34.86
C ASP A 72 13.88 7.07 -35.16
N ARG A 73 13.19 7.83 -36.03
CA ARG A 73 11.79 7.59 -36.35
C ARG A 73 11.60 6.28 -37.10
N ASP A 74 12.36 6.04 -38.17
CA ASP A 74 12.21 4.82 -38.96
C ASP A 74 12.58 3.57 -38.14
N ARG A 75 13.60 3.68 -37.29
CA ARG A 75 13.98 2.62 -36.35
C ARG A 75 12.92 2.38 -35.27
N LEU A 76 12.28 3.43 -34.76
CA LEU A 76 11.16 3.29 -33.83
C LEU A 76 9.92 2.70 -34.52
N MET A 77 9.65 3.07 -35.76
CA MET A 77 8.56 2.51 -36.54
C MET A 77 8.78 1.02 -36.85
N SER A 78 10.02 0.61 -37.14
CA SER A 78 10.34 -0.82 -37.32
C SER A 78 10.24 -1.61 -36.03
N LEU A 79 10.65 -1.05 -34.90
CA LEU A 79 10.42 -1.62 -33.56
C LEU A 79 8.92 -1.72 -33.22
N GLY A 80 8.12 -0.74 -33.65
CA GLY A 80 6.67 -0.75 -33.48
C GLY A 80 5.96 -1.80 -34.33
N ALA A 81 6.49 -2.13 -35.52
CA ALA A 81 5.94 -3.15 -36.41
C ALA A 81 6.01 -4.57 -35.80
N ASP A 82 7.03 -4.84 -34.99
CA ASP A 82 7.15 -6.08 -34.21
C ASP A 82 7.47 -5.80 -32.74
N LEU A 83 6.47 -5.25 -32.05
CA LEU A 83 6.58 -4.94 -30.62
C LEU A 83 6.81 -6.20 -29.77
N ALA A 84 6.29 -7.36 -30.19
CA ALA A 84 6.45 -8.60 -29.45
C ALA A 84 7.92 -9.03 -29.38
N GLN A 85 8.62 -9.00 -30.53
CA GLN A 85 10.04 -9.27 -30.58
C GLN A 85 10.86 -8.25 -29.77
N ALA A 86 10.49 -6.97 -29.84
CA ALA A 86 11.14 -5.93 -29.05
C ALA A 86 10.92 -6.15 -27.54
N TRP A 87 9.75 -6.63 -27.13
CA TRP A 87 9.34 -6.83 -25.74
C TRP A 87 10.02 -8.02 -25.05
N GLU A 88 10.26 -9.09 -25.81
CA GLU A 88 10.87 -10.35 -25.33
C GLU A 88 12.41 -10.36 -25.39
N SER A 89 13.03 -9.29 -25.92
CA SER A 89 14.49 -9.19 -26.03
C SER A 89 15.17 -9.25 -24.65
N PRO A 90 16.27 -10.03 -24.49
CA PRO A 90 16.92 -10.28 -23.21
C PRO A 90 17.52 -9.04 -22.52
N GLY A 91 17.63 -7.91 -23.22
CA GLY A 91 18.06 -6.63 -22.66
C GLY A 91 16.92 -5.77 -22.09
N VAL A 92 15.67 -6.18 -22.24
CA VAL A 92 14.50 -5.39 -21.81
C VAL A 92 14.21 -5.65 -20.35
N THR A 93 14.38 -4.62 -19.53
CA THR A 93 14.06 -4.69 -18.11
C THR A 93 12.56 -4.47 -17.84
N PRO A 94 12.02 -4.97 -16.71
CA PRO A 94 10.66 -4.66 -16.30
C PRO A 94 10.37 -3.16 -16.18
N GLU A 95 11.38 -2.34 -15.84
CA GLU A 95 11.26 -0.88 -15.82
C GLU A 95 11.04 -0.32 -17.22
N CYS A 96 11.75 -0.84 -18.23
CA CYS A 96 11.59 -0.43 -19.63
C CYS A 96 10.17 -0.77 -20.13
N GLN A 97 9.70 -2.00 -19.86
CA GLN A 97 8.34 -2.44 -20.18
C GLN A 97 7.29 -1.53 -19.54
N LYS A 98 7.43 -1.22 -18.24
CA LYS A 98 6.52 -0.29 -17.55
C LYS A 98 6.52 1.10 -18.18
N ARG A 99 7.67 1.61 -18.62
CA ARG A 99 7.77 2.92 -19.29
C ARG A 99 7.03 2.90 -20.63
N VAL A 100 7.22 1.86 -21.45
CA VAL A 100 6.50 1.72 -22.72
C VAL A 100 4.99 1.63 -22.50
N LEU A 101 4.52 0.79 -21.59
CA LEU A 101 3.09 0.72 -21.25
C LEU A 101 2.53 2.06 -20.78
N ARG A 102 3.28 2.79 -19.95
CA ARG A 102 2.85 4.10 -19.46
C ARG A 102 2.73 5.14 -20.57
N LEU A 103 3.53 5.02 -21.63
CA LEU A 103 3.41 5.88 -22.81
C LEU A 103 2.20 5.49 -23.66
N MET A 104 1.88 4.20 -23.77
CA MET A 104 0.78 3.70 -24.59
C MET A 104 -0.61 3.86 -23.95
N ILE A 105 -0.68 3.89 -22.62
CA ILE A 105 -1.93 4.03 -21.87
C ILE A 105 -2.25 5.51 -21.70
N ARG A 106 -3.41 5.93 -22.20
CA ARG A 106 -3.95 7.29 -22.00
C ARG A 106 -4.60 7.43 -20.63
N GLU A 107 -5.50 6.50 -20.31
CA GLU A 107 -6.18 6.45 -19.01
C GLU A 107 -6.69 5.03 -18.73
N ILE A 108 -6.97 4.75 -17.46
CA ILE A 108 -7.62 3.52 -17.02
C ILE A 108 -8.83 3.91 -16.19
N ILE A 109 -10.02 3.60 -16.69
CA ILE A 109 -11.28 3.79 -15.98
C ILE A 109 -11.59 2.50 -15.23
N VAL A 110 -11.86 2.61 -13.93
CA VAL A 110 -12.20 1.47 -13.08
C VAL A 110 -13.53 1.74 -12.41
N ASP A 111 -14.49 0.86 -12.63
CA ASP A 111 -15.77 0.90 -11.94
C ASP A 111 -15.76 -0.05 -10.74
N MET A 112 -16.32 0.39 -9.62
CA MET A 112 -16.41 -0.41 -8.42
C MET A 112 -17.75 -1.13 -8.38
N THR A 113 -17.76 -2.45 -8.60
CA THR A 113 -18.93 -3.30 -8.32
C THR A 113 -18.72 -4.11 -7.02
N GLU A 114 -19.73 -4.87 -6.60
CA GLU A 114 -19.66 -5.69 -5.38
C GLU A 114 -18.58 -6.77 -5.49
N ASP A 115 -18.56 -7.54 -6.58
CA ASP A 115 -17.69 -8.72 -6.74
C ASP A 115 -16.61 -8.59 -7.81
N SER A 116 -16.68 -7.55 -8.64
CA SER A 116 -15.72 -7.34 -9.73
C SER A 116 -15.32 -5.86 -9.88
N LEU A 117 -14.17 -5.66 -10.50
CA LEU A 117 -13.64 -4.38 -10.91
C LEU A 117 -13.55 -4.42 -12.44
N PRO A 118 -14.66 -4.15 -13.14
CA PRO A 118 -14.60 -3.88 -14.56
C PRO A 118 -13.72 -2.66 -14.78
N LEU A 119 -12.78 -2.78 -15.73
CA LEU A 119 -11.86 -1.73 -16.07
C LEU A 119 -11.75 -1.60 -17.59
N ILE A 120 -11.57 -0.37 -18.03
CA ILE A 120 -11.39 0.00 -19.43
C ILE A 120 -10.05 0.72 -19.54
N ILE A 121 -9.14 0.17 -20.33
CA ILE A 121 -7.89 0.81 -20.69
C ILE A 121 -8.12 1.57 -21.99
N HIS A 122 -7.90 2.89 -21.96
CA HIS A 122 -7.89 3.73 -23.15
C HIS A 122 -6.45 3.84 -23.63
N TRP A 123 -6.19 3.43 -24.87
CA TRP A 123 -4.87 3.50 -25.48
C TRP A 123 -4.70 4.83 -26.21
N GLN A 124 -3.46 5.30 -26.35
CA GLN A 124 -3.14 6.51 -27.11
C GLN A 124 -3.57 6.42 -28.59
N GLY A 125 -3.69 5.20 -29.15
CA GLY A 125 -4.16 4.96 -30.52
C GLY A 125 -5.68 5.09 -30.71
N GLY A 126 -6.45 5.39 -29.67
CA GLY A 126 -7.92 5.47 -29.72
C GLY A 126 -8.64 4.12 -29.50
N ASP A 127 -7.89 3.03 -29.42
CA ASP A 127 -8.42 1.72 -29.05
C ASP A 127 -8.74 1.62 -27.55
N HIS A 128 -9.64 0.70 -27.22
CA HIS A 128 -10.11 0.48 -25.86
C HIS A 128 -10.08 -1.02 -25.54
N THR A 129 -9.50 -1.39 -24.40
CA THR A 129 -9.51 -2.78 -23.92
C THR A 129 -10.32 -2.88 -22.63
N ARG A 130 -11.36 -3.72 -22.65
CA ARG A 130 -12.17 -4.01 -21.46
C ARG A 130 -11.66 -5.26 -20.77
N LEU A 131 -11.46 -5.16 -19.46
CA LEU A 131 -11.05 -6.27 -18.61
C LEU A 131 -11.96 -6.28 -17.37
N SER A 132 -12.07 -7.44 -16.71
CA SER A 132 -12.76 -7.54 -15.42
C SER A 132 -11.89 -8.31 -14.46
N ILE A 133 -11.56 -7.68 -13.34
CA ILE A 133 -10.77 -8.28 -12.26
C ILE A 133 -11.72 -8.62 -11.11
N LYS A 134 -11.68 -9.85 -10.60
CA LYS A 134 -12.45 -10.17 -9.37
C LYS A 134 -11.94 -9.33 -8.21
N LYS A 135 -12.86 -8.71 -7.48
CA LYS A 135 -12.53 -7.93 -6.29
C LYS A 135 -12.03 -8.90 -5.22
N ASN A 136 -10.85 -8.64 -4.65
CA ASN A 136 -10.45 -9.37 -3.45
C ASN A 136 -11.38 -8.96 -2.30
N LYS A 137 -11.98 -9.92 -1.60
CA LYS A 137 -12.80 -9.66 -0.41
C LYS A 137 -12.01 -8.78 0.56
N ALA A 138 -12.65 -7.78 1.14
CA ALA A 138 -12.02 -6.87 2.09
C ALA A 138 -11.24 -7.67 3.16
N GLY A 139 -9.95 -7.37 3.32
CA GLY A 139 -9.04 -8.11 4.22
C GLY A 139 -8.21 -9.24 3.59
N HIS A 140 -8.46 -9.62 2.34
CA HIS A 140 -7.68 -10.66 1.65
C HIS A 140 -6.70 -10.05 0.64
N THR A 141 -5.43 -9.92 1.01
CA THR A 141 -4.34 -9.73 0.03
C THR A 141 -4.11 -11.04 -0.73
N ARG A 142 -3.60 -11.01 -1.97
CA ARG A 142 -3.16 -12.19 -2.78
C ARG A 142 -2.32 -13.23 -1.99
N TRP A 143 -1.75 -12.82 -0.87
CA TRP A 143 -0.95 -13.63 0.05
C TRP A 143 -1.75 -13.91 1.33
N VAL A 144 -2.76 -14.77 1.25
CA VAL A 144 -3.56 -15.15 2.42
C VAL A 144 -2.76 -16.09 3.32
N ILE A 145 -2.61 -15.74 4.59
CA ILE A 145 -2.14 -16.68 5.62
C ILE A 145 -3.29 -17.66 5.86
N ALA A 146 -3.01 -18.98 5.81
CA ALA A 146 -4.02 -20.00 6.05
C ALA A 146 -4.77 -19.73 7.38
N GLY A 147 -6.11 -19.88 7.37
CA GLY A 147 -6.96 -19.58 8.53
C GLY A 147 -6.46 -20.23 9.82
N ASP A 148 -6.08 -21.50 9.75
CA ASP A 148 -5.50 -22.26 10.87
C ASP A 148 -4.28 -21.58 11.51
N THR A 149 -3.45 -20.89 10.72
CA THR A 149 -2.27 -20.18 11.22
C THR A 149 -2.66 -18.89 11.95
N LEU A 150 -3.73 -18.21 11.51
CA LEU A 150 -4.26 -17.03 12.19
C LEU A 150 -4.91 -17.42 13.52
N ASP A 151 -5.69 -18.50 13.54
CA ASP A 151 -6.33 -18.99 14.76
C ASP A 151 -5.30 -19.48 15.78
N LEU A 152 -4.25 -20.18 15.31
CA LEU A 152 -3.12 -20.56 16.14
C LEU A 152 -2.37 -19.33 16.68
N THR A 153 -2.11 -18.33 15.84
CA THR A 153 -1.47 -17.06 16.27
C THR A 153 -2.31 -16.36 17.34
N ARG A 154 -3.64 -16.32 17.17
CA ARG A 154 -4.56 -15.70 18.13
C ARG A 154 -4.54 -16.42 19.48
N ALA A 155 -4.52 -17.74 19.47
CA ALA A 155 -4.45 -18.52 20.70
C ALA A 155 -3.08 -18.37 21.42
N LEU A 156 -1.97 -18.40 20.67
CA LEU A 156 -0.63 -18.24 21.24
C LEU A 156 -0.37 -16.82 21.74
N ALA A 157 -0.91 -15.78 21.10
CA ALA A 157 -0.75 -14.38 21.51
C ALA A 157 -1.28 -14.09 22.92
N ARG A 158 -2.22 -14.91 23.43
CA ARG A 158 -2.74 -14.80 24.80
C ARG A 158 -1.87 -15.48 25.86
N GLN A 159 -0.86 -16.23 25.43
CA GLN A 159 -0.04 -17.07 26.31
C GLN A 159 1.45 -16.71 26.25
N MET A 160 1.94 -16.11 25.16
CA MET A 160 3.36 -15.84 25.01
C MET A 160 3.68 -14.65 24.07
N PRO A 161 4.88 -14.06 24.20
CA PRO A 161 5.36 -13.01 23.30
C PRO A 161 5.56 -13.46 21.85
N ASP A 162 5.48 -12.50 20.93
CA ASP A 162 5.56 -12.68 19.47
C ASP A 162 6.83 -13.44 18.99
N GLU A 163 7.94 -13.37 19.72
CA GLU A 163 9.19 -14.10 19.43
C GLU A 163 9.03 -15.62 19.57
N HIS A 164 8.31 -16.06 20.61
CA HIS A 164 8.02 -17.48 20.84
C HIS A 164 6.98 -18.00 19.85
N ILE A 165 5.97 -17.19 19.52
CA ILE A 165 4.97 -17.53 18.50
C ILE A 165 5.65 -17.81 17.16
N ALA A 166 6.57 -16.94 16.73
CA ALA A 166 7.32 -17.14 15.49
C ALA A 166 8.09 -18.47 15.48
N SER A 167 8.71 -18.82 16.62
CA SER A 167 9.46 -20.07 16.77
C SER A 167 8.56 -21.30 16.66
N ILE A 168 7.36 -21.27 17.26
CA ILE A 168 6.39 -22.36 17.17
C ILE A 168 5.85 -22.52 15.75
N LEU A 169 5.50 -21.41 15.08
CA LEU A 169 5.02 -21.48 13.69
C LEU A 169 6.07 -22.05 12.74
N ASN A 170 7.34 -21.69 12.91
CA ASN A 170 8.44 -22.26 12.13
C ASN A 170 8.63 -23.76 12.41
N ARG A 171 8.58 -24.17 13.69
CA ARG A 171 8.72 -25.58 14.09
C ARG A 171 7.58 -26.46 13.58
N THR A 172 6.38 -25.90 13.48
CA THR A 172 5.19 -26.57 12.94
C THR A 172 5.14 -26.56 11.40
N GLY A 173 6.19 -26.05 10.74
CA GLY A 173 6.31 -26.03 9.28
C GLY A 173 5.39 -25.01 8.59
N LYS A 174 4.79 -24.08 9.35
CA LYS A 174 3.91 -23.04 8.79
C LYS A 174 4.76 -21.94 8.17
N VAL A 175 4.39 -21.52 6.97
CA VAL A 175 5.01 -20.38 6.27
C VAL A 175 4.01 -19.25 6.11
N THR A 176 4.53 -18.03 5.96
CA THR A 176 3.71 -16.85 5.62
C THR A 176 3.05 -17.02 4.24
N GLY A 177 2.04 -16.20 3.93
CA GLY A 177 1.42 -16.20 2.60
C GLY A 177 2.40 -16.02 1.44
N LYS A 178 3.57 -15.39 1.66
CA LYS A 178 4.66 -15.22 0.68
C LYS A 178 5.72 -16.35 0.70
N GLY A 179 5.47 -17.47 1.38
CA GLY A 179 6.40 -18.60 1.49
C GLY A 179 7.64 -18.33 2.36
N ARG A 180 7.62 -17.29 3.21
CA ARG A 180 8.74 -16.94 4.10
C ARG A 180 8.55 -17.52 5.51
N THR A 181 9.66 -17.70 6.23
CA THR A 181 9.68 -18.04 7.66
C THR A 181 9.14 -16.90 8.53
N TRP A 182 8.66 -17.27 9.71
CA TRP A 182 8.15 -16.35 10.72
C TRP A 182 9.28 -15.72 11.53
N ASN A 183 9.11 -14.43 11.86
CA ASN A 183 9.93 -13.71 12.82
C ASN A 183 9.03 -12.76 13.62
N ARG A 184 9.54 -12.18 14.71
CA ARG A 184 8.77 -11.27 15.58
C ARG A 184 8.06 -10.16 14.81
N SER A 185 8.76 -9.47 13.91
CA SER A 185 8.21 -8.36 13.14
C SER A 185 7.01 -8.79 12.28
N ARG A 186 7.08 -9.97 11.65
CA ARG A 186 5.97 -10.53 10.87
C ARG A 186 4.78 -10.90 11.74
N ILE A 187 5.01 -11.45 12.93
CA ILE A 187 3.94 -11.72 13.90
C ILE A 187 3.29 -10.41 14.34
N CYS A 188 4.07 -9.39 14.72
CA CYS A 188 3.53 -8.06 15.05
C CYS A 188 2.64 -7.51 13.93
N SER A 189 3.11 -7.58 12.68
CA SER A 189 2.35 -7.06 11.54
C SER A 189 1.04 -7.83 11.30
N VAL A 190 1.08 -9.17 11.38
CA VAL A 190 -0.12 -10.00 11.28
C VAL A 190 -1.10 -9.69 12.40
N ARG A 191 -0.58 -9.59 13.62
CA ARG A 191 -1.35 -9.29 14.82
C ARG A 191 -2.06 -7.94 14.70
N SER A 192 -1.35 -6.89 14.28
CA SER A 192 -1.92 -5.56 14.01
C SER A 192 -2.96 -5.58 12.90
N ASN A 193 -2.70 -6.25 11.78
CA ASN A 193 -3.62 -6.30 10.64
C ASN A 193 -4.91 -7.07 10.96
N HIS A 194 -4.87 -8.01 11.91
CA HIS A 194 -6.00 -8.85 12.29
C HIS A 194 -6.57 -8.52 13.68
N ASN A 195 -6.21 -7.38 14.27
CA ASN A 195 -6.67 -6.92 15.59
C ASN A 195 -6.51 -7.97 16.71
N ILE A 196 -5.39 -8.70 16.71
CA ILE A 196 -5.06 -9.66 17.76
C ILE A 196 -4.33 -8.89 18.90
N PRO A 197 -4.75 -9.00 20.17
CA PRO A 197 -4.09 -8.33 21.29
C PRO A 197 -2.63 -8.76 21.49
N VAL A 198 -1.78 -7.86 22.01
CA VAL A 198 -0.40 -8.19 22.43
C VAL A 198 -0.48 -9.10 23.65
N TYR A 199 0.45 -10.05 23.78
CA TYR A 199 0.67 -10.75 25.05
C TYR A 199 0.88 -9.76 26.20
N ARG A 200 0.14 -9.97 27.28
CA ARG A 200 0.28 -9.24 28.53
C ARG A 200 0.58 -10.21 29.67
N GLU A 201 1.68 -9.95 30.37
CA GLU A 201 2.04 -10.68 31.59
C GLU A 201 0.94 -10.49 32.65
N GLY A 202 0.52 -11.57 33.32
CA GLY A 202 -0.61 -11.55 34.26
C GLY A 202 -1.97 -11.91 33.64
N GLU A 203 -2.16 -11.82 32.31
CA GLU A 203 -3.46 -12.11 31.68
C GLU A 203 -3.90 -13.58 31.89
N ARG A 204 -2.95 -14.51 32.02
CA ARG A 204 -3.21 -15.93 32.31
C ARG A 204 -3.70 -16.11 33.75
N GLN A 205 -2.99 -15.51 34.71
CA GLN A 205 -3.32 -15.58 36.12
C GLN A 205 -4.69 -14.96 36.41
N GLU A 206 -5.05 -13.86 35.76
CA GLU A 206 -6.40 -13.26 35.85
C GLU A 206 -7.52 -14.19 35.36
N ARG A 207 -7.22 -15.11 34.43
CA ARG A 207 -8.16 -16.15 33.98
C ARG A 207 -8.17 -17.39 34.86
N GLY A 208 -7.32 -17.45 35.89
CA GLY A 208 -7.11 -18.65 36.70
C GLY A 208 -6.35 -19.75 35.95
N GLU A 209 -5.66 -19.41 34.85
CA GLU A 209 -4.81 -20.36 34.13
C GLU A 209 -3.41 -20.37 34.73
N LEU A 210 -2.92 -21.57 35.05
CA LEU A 210 -1.56 -21.81 35.55
C LEU A 210 -0.80 -22.64 34.51
N THR A 211 0.46 -22.32 34.32
CA THR A 211 1.37 -23.21 33.58
C THR A 211 1.64 -24.46 34.40
N LEU A 212 2.06 -25.53 33.71
CA LEU A 212 2.41 -26.78 34.36
C LEU A 212 3.44 -26.63 35.49
N ASP A 213 4.45 -25.78 35.30
CA ASP A 213 5.50 -25.53 36.29
C ASP A 213 4.99 -24.71 37.49
N GLU A 214 4.10 -23.74 37.25
CA GLU A 214 3.42 -23.00 38.34
C GLU A 214 2.52 -23.94 39.14
N ALA A 215 1.75 -24.81 38.48
CA ALA A 215 0.91 -25.81 39.15
C ALA A 215 1.75 -26.79 39.98
N ALA A 216 2.90 -27.23 39.45
CA ALA A 216 3.84 -28.09 40.17
C ALA A 216 4.38 -27.41 41.43
N THR A 217 4.71 -26.11 41.33
CA THR A 217 5.21 -25.32 42.45
C THR A 217 4.14 -25.10 43.53
N ILE A 218 2.89 -24.81 43.13
CA ILE A 218 1.77 -24.58 44.06
C ILE A 218 1.39 -25.86 44.81
N LEU A 219 1.43 -27.00 44.13
CA LEU A 219 1.07 -28.30 44.70
C LEU A 219 2.24 -28.99 45.42
N ASP A 220 3.44 -28.41 45.38
CA ASP A 220 4.69 -29.00 45.90
C ASP A 220 4.96 -30.42 45.34
N VAL A 221 4.74 -30.59 44.04
CA VAL A 221 4.96 -31.87 43.34
C VAL A 221 5.83 -31.69 42.10
N SER A 222 6.35 -32.80 41.57
CA SER A 222 7.10 -32.75 40.32
C SER A 222 6.19 -32.41 39.11
N PRO A 223 6.71 -31.69 38.09
CA PRO A 223 6.01 -31.47 36.82
C PRO A 223 5.47 -32.77 36.17
N SER A 224 6.19 -33.88 36.34
CA SER A 224 5.78 -35.22 35.91
C SER A 224 4.49 -35.70 36.60
N THR A 225 4.34 -35.42 37.89
CA THR A 225 3.15 -35.76 38.67
C THR A 225 1.94 -34.95 38.18
N VAL A 226 2.12 -33.66 37.90
CA VAL A 226 1.06 -32.81 37.31
C VAL A 226 0.61 -33.35 35.95
N ARG A 227 1.55 -33.78 35.09
CA ARG A 227 1.20 -34.45 33.81
C ARG A 227 0.40 -35.73 34.00
N GLN A 228 0.73 -36.50 35.04
CA GLN A 228 0.01 -37.73 35.36
C GLN A 228 -1.42 -37.42 35.82
N LEU A 229 -1.61 -36.38 36.65
CA LEU A 229 -2.94 -35.93 37.11
C LEU A 229 -3.81 -35.41 35.96
N ILE A 230 -3.21 -34.72 34.98
CA ILE A 230 -3.89 -34.34 33.74
C ILE A 230 -4.30 -35.59 32.96
N LYS A 231 -3.42 -36.59 32.88
CA LYS A 231 -3.68 -37.84 32.14
C LYS A 231 -4.78 -38.69 32.81
N THR A 232 -4.87 -38.68 34.14
CA THR A 232 -5.93 -39.38 34.89
C THR A 232 -7.24 -38.59 34.94
N GLY A 233 -7.26 -37.35 34.43
CA GLY A 233 -8.46 -36.52 34.32
C GLY A 233 -8.79 -35.73 35.59
N GLU A 234 -7.90 -35.71 36.58
CA GLU A 234 -8.09 -34.91 37.80
C GLU A 234 -7.85 -33.42 37.56
N PHE A 235 -7.03 -33.07 36.56
CA PHE A 235 -6.85 -31.69 36.10
C PHE A 235 -7.22 -31.51 34.62
N SER A 236 -7.93 -30.41 34.34
CA SER A 236 -8.20 -29.97 32.99
C SER A 236 -7.02 -29.16 32.44
N ALA A 237 -6.43 -29.60 31.33
CA ALA A 237 -5.35 -28.89 30.65
C ALA A 237 -5.67 -28.69 29.17
N ASN A 238 -5.32 -27.51 28.64
CA ASN A 238 -5.50 -27.16 27.24
C ASN A 238 -4.16 -26.80 26.59
N GLN A 239 -3.65 -27.67 25.72
CA GLN A 239 -2.46 -27.40 24.94
C GLN A 239 -2.83 -27.03 23.50
N THR A 240 -2.64 -25.76 23.14
CA THR A 240 -3.01 -25.20 21.83
C THR A 240 -2.28 -25.87 20.65
N CYS A 241 -1.02 -26.28 20.83
CA CYS A 241 -0.29 -27.09 19.85
C CYS A 241 0.89 -27.82 20.51
N LYS A 242 1.39 -28.89 19.87
CA LYS A 242 2.56 -29.64 20.35
C LYS A 242 3.76 -28.70 20.52
N GLY A 243 4.22 -28.54 21.76
CA GLY A 243 5.38 -27.71 22.11
C GLY A 243 5.08 -26.26 22.46
N ALA A 244 3.80 -25.86 22.53
CA ALA A 244 3.39 -24.69 23.31
C ALA A 244 3.41 -25.05 24.82
N PRO A 245 3.74 -24.10 25.71
CA PRO A 245 3.53 -24.28 27.13
C PRO A 245 2.05 -24.59 27.36
N GLY A 246 1.78 -25.61 28.16
CA GLY A 246 0.46 -26.01 28.60
C GLY A 246 0.36 -26.00 30.11
#